data_AF-A0A0F4T4C0-F1
#
_entry.id   AF-A0A0F4T4C0-F1
#
_cell.length_a   1.000
_cell.length_b   1.000
_cell.length_c   1.000
_cell.angle_alpha   90.00
_cell.angle_beta   90.00
_cell.angle_gamma   90.00
#
_symmetry.space_group_name_H-M   'P 1'
#
loop_
_entity.id
_entity.type
_entity.pdbx_description
1 polymer ?
#
loop_
_entity_poly.entity_id
_entity_poly.type
_entity_poly.pdbx_seq_one_letter_code
_entity_poly.pdbx_strand_id
1 'polypeptide(L)'
;PGLEWATGSGNRLREFYKQFSALTRPLRIALQQHQPGQVKLLGLKLYVYGFSRGATAARAFVSALNQLLARATQSLRLLDLHLPVSVEYLGLLDTVASVGLADIVPGANGHMSWADGNQQLPANLVKRCLHLVASHEQRLCFPLESIRRAQGGYPANSVEVIYPGVHSDQGGGYPPGDQGKAIGRDDRLLLSQIALHDLYADAFAHGAPLKVPKAALSASMSRENWRVMDLEAEAEFAITPTLVNRFNAWRQVTLGLESALPPLTLQQIEHYEPLLASESLEQALQAQLGWITAWRIDRYGFASLIDTDFYREASDKEADPQVRKDSENNRDAEQKKVEDRRKLQLNRERREDVAKTPFEPGVKDFDADMAQTQLREAAEEFAAAYRNSGMLDSIAVRVALLALVQHPYQLSEMASAERQRMKAAGRARVSLLFPPPSDWGNHRDEHTRGHVAEHLNAAQPEGLLRALFDDQVHDSRAWFLYNLGREPGGHYFNERMVFFGDLGRRDLALYGEEGAVQLAGGKTVPASESVRSTPPVMDAERLAEVHRAIDAIWDAYDANGGEVNDALV
;
A
#
# COMPACT_ATOMS: atom_id res chain seq x y z
N PRO A 1 14.17 28.47 8.43
CA PRO A 1 13.08 27.83 7.64
C PRO A 1 12.23 26.92 8.56
N GLY A 2 10.98 27.31 8.82
CA GLY A 2 10.10 26.65 9.81
C GLY A 2 8.67 27.21 9.81
N LEU A 3 8.29 27.90 8.72
CA LEU A 3 7.02 28.60 8.55
C LEU A 3 6.09 27.92 7.55
N GLU A 4 6.51 26.89 6.81
CA GLU A 4 5.69 26.29 5.73
C GLU A 4 4.40 25.60 6.22
N TRP A 5 4.42 24.97 7.39
CA TRP A 5 3.21 24.40 8.00
C TRP A 5 2.22 25.49 8.47
N ALA A 6 2.74 26.61 8.99
CA ALA A 6 1.98 27.76 9.45
C ALA A 6 1.45 28.61 8.27
N THR A 7 2.24 28.76 7.20
CA THR A 7 1.81 29.43 5.97
C THR A 7 0.86 28.55 5.17
N GLY A 8 1.06 27.22 5.13
CA GLY A 8 0.20 26.26 4.45
C GLY A 8 -1.18 26.14 5.09
N SER A 9 -1.24 25.96 6.42
CA SER A 9 -2.52 25.97 7.16
C SER A 9 -3.22 27.33 7.05
N GLY A 10 -2.48 28.44 7.21
CA GLY A 10 -3.00 29.79 7.04
C GLY A 10 -3.50 30.09 5.63
N ASN A 11 -2.80 29.63 4.59
CA ASN A 11 -3.20 29.75 3.18
C ASN A 11 -4.48 28.96 2.91
N ARG A 12 -4.55 27.69 3.33
CA ARG A 12 -5.74 26.85 3.21
C ARG A 12 -6.94 27.50 3.91
N LEU A 13 -6.73 27.99 5.14
CA LEU A 13 -7.77 28.67 5.91
C LEU A 13 -8.28 29.93 5.20
N ARG A 14 -7.37 30.77 4.70
CA ARG A 14 -7.71 32.00 3.96
C ARG A 14 -8.49 31.70 2.70
N GLU A 15 -7.99 30.78 1.86
CA GLU A 15 -8.67 30.44 0.61
C GLU A 15 -10.02 29.76 0.89
N PHE A 16 -10.09 28.86 1.88
CA PHE A 16 -11.34 28.25 2.31
C PHE A 16 -12.37 29.29 2.71
N TYR A 17 -12.04 30.22 3.61
CA TYR A 17 -13.00 31.25 4.03
C TYR A 17 -13.37 32.23 2.91
N LYS A 18 -12.45 32.54 2.01
CA LYS A 18 -12.74 33.35 0.82
C LYS A 18 -13.79 32.65 -0.06
N GLN A 19 -13.60 31.38 -0.38
CA GLN A 19 -14.55 30.59 -1.18
C GLN A 19 -15.87 30.34 -0.43
N PHE A 20 -15.79 30.00 0.86
CA PHE A 20 -16.96 29.73 1.68
C PHE A 20 -17.82 30.99 1.89
N SER A 21 -17.20 32.16 2.04
CA SER A 21 -17.91 33.44 2.12
C SER A 21 -18.66 33.78 0.85
N ALA A 22 -18.18 33.37 -0.33
CA ALA A 22 -18.91 33.54 -1.59
C ALA A 22 -20.25 32.75 -1.59
N LEU A 23 -20.37 31.72 -0.76
CA LEU A 23 -21.58 30.91 -0.61
C LEU A 23 -22.57 31.45 0.44
N THR A 24 -22.30 32.59 1.10
CA THR A 24 -23.14 33.09 2.20
C THR A 24 -24.62 33.19 1.84
N ARG A 25 -24.95 33.87 0.72
CA ARG A 25 -26.33 34.07 0.27
C ARG A 25 -27.03 32.75 -0.10
N PRO A 26 -26.48 31.90 -1.00
CA PRO A 26 -27.12 30.63 -1.33
C PRO A 26 -27.22 29.69 -0.12
N LEU A 27 -26.21 29.66 0.76
CA LEU A 27 -26.23 28.82 1.95
C LEU A 27 -27.33 29.25 2.94
N ARG A 28 -27.53 30.56 3.16
CA ARG A 28 -28.63 31.06 4.00
C ARG A 28 -29.99 30.61 3.47
N ILE A 29 -30.21 30.72 2.16
CA ILE A 29 -31.45 30.26 1.53
C ILE A 29 -31.62 28.75 1.72
N ALA A 30 -30.57 27.95 1.49
CA ALA A 30 -30.64 26.51 1.61
C ALA A 30 -30.87 26.01 3.05
N LEU A 31 -30.35 26.71 4.07
CA LEU A 31 -30.52 26.36 5.47
C LEU A 31 -31.88 26.77 6.05
N GLN A 32 -32.58 27.72 5.42
CA GLN A 32 -33.87 28.24 5.88
C GLN A 32 -35.03 27.55 5.15
N GLN A 33 -35.91 26.88 5.90
CA GLN A 33 -37.17 26.35 5.36
C GLN A 33 -38.24 27.42 5.45
N HIS A 34 -38.45 28.18 4.37
CA HIS A 34 -39.39 29.30 4.36
C HIS A 34 -40.84 28.83 4.18
N GLN A 35 -41.08 27.67 3.55
CA GLN A 35 -42.42 27.12 3.30
C GLN A 35 -42.45 25.58 3.42
N PRO A 36 -43.59 24.98 3.81
CA PRO A 36 -43.80 23.53 3.71
C PRO A 36 -43.56 23.03 2.27
N GLY A 37 -42.81 21.93 2.13
CA GLY A 37 -42.47 21.34 0.82
C GLY A 37 -41.17 21.84 0.17
N GLN A 38 -40.50 22.86 0.73
CA GLN A 38 -39.18 23.28 0.25
C GLN A 38 -38.05 22.41 0.85
N VAL A 39 -37.05 22.09 0.01
CA VAL A 39 -35.85 21.36 0.43
C VAL A 39 -35.03 22.22 1.37
N LYS A 40 -34.68 21.66 2.53
CA LYS A 40 -33.79 22.27 3.52
C LYS A 40 -32.49 21.49 3.55
N LEU A 41 -31.37 22.20 3.41
CA LEU A 41 -30.05 21.62 3.65
C LEU A 41 -29.89 21.33 5.15
N LEU A 42 -29.63 20.07 5.49
CA LEU A 42 -29.49 19.62 6.88
C LEU A 42 -28.02 19.52 7.32
N GLY A 43 -27.12 19.22 6.40
CA GLY A 43 -25.71 19.00 6.68
C GLY A 43 -24.99 18.38 5.49
N LEU A 44 -23.69 18.15 5.67
CA LEU A 44 -22.82 17.46 4.73
C LEU A 44 -22.33 16.15 5.34
N LYS A 45 -22.62 15.04 4.65
CA LYS A 45 -22.11 13.71 4.97
C LYS A 45 -21.04 13.34 3.96
N LEU A 46 -19.84 13.04 4.44
CA LEU A 46 -18.70 12.70 3.60
C LEU A 46 -18.37 11.20 3.71
N TYR A 47 -18.11 10.60 2.56
CA TYR A 47 -17.62 9.24 2.41
C TYR A 47 -16.32 9.34 1.63
N VAL A 48 -15.20 9.04 2.28
CA VAL A 48 -13.86 9.31 1.76
C VAL A 48 -13.13 7.99 1.59
N TYR A 49 -12.56 7.77 0.41
CA TYR A 49 -11.78 6.58 0.10
C TYR A 49 -10.38 7.01 -0.33
N GLY A 50 -9.36 6.23 0.04
CA GLY A 50 -8.00 6.47 -0.41
C GLY A 50 -7.16 5.21 -0.38
N PHE A 51 -6.27 5.09 -1.37
CA PHE A 51 -5.27 4.03 -1.47
C PHE A 51 -3.87 4.67 -1.48
N SER A 52 -2.89 4.07 -0.81
CA SER A 52 -1.49 4.49 -0.86
C SER A 52 -1.30 5.93 -0.38
N ARG A 53 -0.62 6.78 -1.15
CA ARG A 53 -0.54 8.23 -0.92
C ARG A 53 -1.90 8.92 -0.99
N GLY A 54 -2.86 8.36 -1.72
CA GLY A 54 -4.26 8.81 -1.71
C GLY A 54 -4.94 8.57 -0.36
N ALA A 55 -4.60 7.49 0.36
CA ALA A 55 -5.05 7.25 1.73
C ALA A 55 -4.42 8.28 2.69
N THR A 56 -3.15 8.61 2.50
CA THR A 56 -2.46 9.69 3.25
C THR A 56 -3.14 11.03 3.00
N ALA A 57 -3.50 11.32 1.75
CA ALA A 57 -4.24 12.53 1.38
C ALA A 57 -5.65 12.54 2.00
N ALA A 58 -6.35 11.41 2.06
CA ALA A 58 -7.63 11.28 2.73
C ALA A 58 -7.53 11.57 4.24
N ARG A 59 -6.52 11.02 4.92
CA ARG A 59 -6.25 11.29 6.35
C ARG A 59 -5.92 12.77 6.58
N ALA A 60 -5.05 13.34 5.75
CA ALA A 60 -4.69 14.75 5.81
C ALA A 60 -5.90 15.67 5.53
N PHE A 61 -6.76 15.30 4.58
CA PHE A 61 -8.03 15.98 4.29
C PHE A 61 -8.94 15.99 5.52
N VAL A 62 -9.15 14.83 6.16
CA VAL A 62 -9.99 14.70 7.36
C VAL A 62 -9.40 15.50 8.53
N SER A 63 -8.07 15.47 8.72
CA SER A 63 -7.37 16.28 9.73
C SER A 63 -7.58 17.78 9.48
N ALA A 64 -7.34 18.23 8.25
CA ALA A 64 -7.52 19.63 7.87
C ALA A 64 -8.98 20.08 8.02
N LEU A 65 -9.95 19.25 7.61
CA LEU A 65 -11.37 19.53 7.80
C LEU A 65 -11.71 19.69 9.29
N ASN A 66 -11.23 18.78 10.14
CA ASN A 66 -11.44 18.86 11.58
C ASN A 66 -10.91 20.17 12.20
N GLN A 67 -9.83 20.75 11.65
CA GLN A 67 -9.30 22.04 12.08
C GLN A 67 -10.20 23.22 11.68
N LEU A 68 -10.99 23.10 10.61
CA LEU A 68 -11.94 24.12 10.15
C LEU A 68 -13.26 24.12 10.94
N LEU A 69 -13.60 23.00 11.59
CA LEU A 69 -14.87 22.85 12.28
C LEU A 69 -14.87 23.52 13.66
N ALA A 70 -16.01 24.12 14.01
CA ALA A 70 -16.25 24.52 15.38
C ALA A 70 -16.40 23.27 16.27
N ARG A 71 -15.41 23.05 17.15
CA ARG A 71 -15.26 21.80 17.93
C ARG A 71 -16.52 21.38 18.68
N ALA A 72 -17.25 22.32 19.26
CA ALA A 72 -18.46 22.05 20.05
C ALA A 72 -19.64 21.51 19.22
N THR A 73 -19.74 21.88 17.94
CA THR A 73 -20.91 21.58 17.10
C THR A 73 -20.59 20.74 15.87
N GLN A 74 -19.31 20.44 15.61
CA GLN A 74 -18.83 19.74 14.41
C GLN A 74 -19.44 20.37 13.13
N SER A 75 -19.45 21.70 13.09
CA SER A 75 -20.08 22.46 12.00
C SER A 75 -19.11 23.48 11.42
N LEU A 76 -19.20 23.68 10.11
CA LEU A 76 -18.61 24.83 9.46
C LEU A 76 -19.41 26.08 9.84
N ARG A 77 -18.72 27.14 10.25
CA ARG A 77 -19.34 28.41 10.65
C ARG A 77 -19.03 29.50 9.63
N LEU A 78 -20.06 30.22 9.22
CA LEU A 78 -19.95 31.40 8.37
C LEU A 78 -20.91 32.46 8.88
N LEU A 79 -20.37 33.48 9.57
CA LEU A 79 -21.18 34.48 10.28
C LEU A 79 -22.14 33.79 11.27
N ASP A 80 -23.45 33.95 11.08
CA ASP A 80 -24.54 33.35 11.84
C ASP A 80 -24.94 31.95 11.35
N LEU A 81 -24.40 31.49 10.22
CA LEU A 81 -24.75 30.21 9.60
C LEU A 81 -23.91 29.06 10.17
N HIS A 82 -24.58 27.93 10.39
CA HIS A 82 -23.98 26.69 10.86
C HIS A 82 -24.35 25.55 9.91
N LEU A 83 -23.34 24.91 9.32
CA LEU A 83 -23.52 23.74 8.48
C LEU A 83 -22.90 22.52 9.17
N PRO A 84 -23.70 21.59 9.72
CA PRO A 84 -23.19 20.35 10.29
C PRO A 84 -22.40 19.54 9.25
N VAL A 85 -21.25 19.00 9.65
CA VAL A 85 -20.41 18.17 8.79
C VAL A 85 -20.00 16.91 9.55
N SER A 86 -20.08 15.77 8.87
CA SER A 86 -19.61 14.49 9.37
C SER A 86 -18.87 13.73 8.28
N VAL A 87 -17.84 12.98 8.69
CA VAL A 87 -17.24 11.94 7.85
C VAL A 87 -17.89 10.64 8.28
N GLU A 88 -18.92 10.22 7.55
CA GLU A 88 -19.67 9.00 7.87
C GLU A 88 -18.79 7.77 7.66
N TYR A 89 -17.94 7.79 6.63
CA TYR A 89 -17.06 6.67 6.30
C TYR A 89 -15.68 7.14 5.80
N LEU A 90 -14.63 6.50 6.29
CA LEU A 90 -13.26 6.64 5.83
C LEU A 90 -12.69 5.25 5.48
N GLY A 91 -12.62 4.95 4.18
CA GLY A 91 -12.06 3.71 3.65
C GLY A 91 -10.60 3.91 3.23
N LEU A 92 -9.68 3.17 3.83
CA LEU A 92 -8.25 3.27 3.57
C LEU A 92 -7.70 1.93 3.09
N LEU A 93 -6.91 1.98 2.02
CA LEU A 93 -6.17 0.84 1.50
C LEU A 93 -4.68 1.17 1.63
N ASP A 94 -3.98 0.39 2.45
CA ASP A 94 -2.52 0.36 2.61
C ASP A 94 -1.83 1.74 2.58
N THR A 95 -2.17 2.60 3.54
CA THR A 95 -1.65 3.99 3.64
C THR A 95 -0.12 4.06 3.64
N VAL A 96 0.45 4.94 2.79
CA VAL A 96 1.89 5.23 2.71
C VAL A 96 2.11 6.75 2.68
N ALA A 97 2.78 7.30 3.70
CA ALA A 97 3.00 8.75 3.83
C ALA A 97 4.31 9.29 3.23
N SER A 98 5.28 8.43 2.93
CA SER A 98 6.61 8.86 2.48
C SER A 98 6.75 9.01 0.96
N VAL A 99 7.79 9.72 0.53
CA VAL A 99 8.25 9.77 -0.86
C VAL A 99 9.60 9.07 -0.98
N GLY A 100 9.64 8.07 -1.86
CA GLY A 100 10.89 7.50 -2.34
C GLY A 100 11.86 7.11 -1.22
N LEU A 101 13.15 7.23 -1.51
CA LEU A 101 14.24 6.86 -0.61
C LEU A 101 14.39 7.85 0.58
N ALA A 102 13.38 8.62 0.96
CA ALA A 102 13.45 9.50 2.14
C ALA A 102 13.60 8.70 3.46
N ASP A 103 13.11 7.45 3.48
CA ASP A 103 13.36 6.48 4.54
C ASP A 103 14.82 5.93 4.55
N ILE A 104 15.61 6.27 3.52
CA ILE A 104 17.03 5.93 3.39
C ILE A 104 17.96 7.06 3.90
N VAL A 105 17.41 8.19 4.36
CA VAL A 105 18.20 9.32 4.89
C VAL A 105 18.13 9.38 6.43
N PRO A 106 19.26 9.23 7.16
CA PRO A 106 19.28 9.36 8.61
C PRO A 106 18.76 10.72 9.09
N GLY A 107 17.78 10.73 10.00
CA GLY A 107 17.23 11.95 10.61
C GLY A 107 16.02 12.56 9.89
N ALA A 108 15.52 11.93 8.83
CA ALA A 108 14.25 12.28 8.19
C ALA A 108 13.19 11.21 8.51
N ASN A 109 12.00 11.63 8.95
CA ASN A 109 10.88 10.71 9.22
C ASN A 109 10.17 10.24 7.93
N GLY A 110 10.75 10.51 6.75
CA GLY A 110 10.24 10.08 5.44
C GLY A 110 8.94 10.74 4.98
N HIS A 111 8.12 11.27 5.90
CA HIS A 111 6.82 11.87 5.63
C HIS A 111 6.93 13.10 4.72
N MET A 112 6.00 13.23 3.78
CA MET A 112 5.79 14.49 3.09
C MET A 112 5.47 15.61 4.08
N SER A 113 5.89 16.85 3.78
CA SER A 113 5.60 18.02 4.63
C SER A 113 4.10 18.28 4.87
N TRP A 114 3.22 17.72 4.03
CA TRP A 114 1.77 17.75 4.21
C TRP A 114 1.22 16.55 5.01
N ALA A 115 1.97 15.45 5.10
CA ALA A 115 1.63 14.25 5.87
C ALA A 115 2.05 14.37 7.34
N ASP A 116 3.15 15.06 7.63
CA ASP A 116 3.67 15.33 8.98
C ASP A 116 2.59 15.88 9.93
N GLY A 117 2.38 15.19 11.06
CA GLY A 117 1.42 15.57 12.09
C GLY A 117 -0.07 15.49 11.67
N ASN A 118 -0.38 14.97 10.48
CA ASN A 118 -1.73 14.92 9.92
C ASN A 118 -2.27 13.50 9.69
N GLN A 119 -1.49 12.46 10.02
CA GLN A 119 -1.92 11.06 9.84
C GLN A 119 -2.82 10.55 10.98
N GLN A 120 -2.78 11.16 12.16
CA GLN A 120 -3.60 10.71 13.29
C GLN A 120 -5.10 11.05 13.09
N LEU A 121 -5.96 10.03 13.16
CA LEU A 121 -7.40 10.22 12.97
C LEU A 121 -8.06 11.00 14.12
N PRO A 122 -8.91 12.01 13.82
CA PRO A 122 -9.65 12.77 14.82
C PRO A 122 -10.81 11.94 15.40
N ALA A 123 -11.02 12.05 16.72
CA ALA A 123 -11.93 11.16 17.45
C ALA A 123 -13.43 11.37 17.17
N ASN A 124 -13.88 12.60 16.86
CA ASN A 124 -15.31 12.93 16.84
C ASN A 124 -15.92 13.13 15.44
N LEU A 125 -15.08 13.41 14.45
CA LEU A 125 -15.50 13.74 13.08
C LEU A 125 -15.81 12.49 12.24
N VAL A 126 -14.97 11.47 12.36
CA VAL A 126 -15.11 10.20 11.64
C VAL A 126 -16.08 9.31 12.40
N LYS A 127 -17.05 8.71 11.71
CA LYS A 127 -18.04 7.79 12.31
C LYS A 127 -17.67 6.33 12.12
N ARG A 128 -17.00 6.00 11.02
CA ARG A 128 -16.45 4.68 10.73
C ARG A 128 -15.16 4.82 9.92
N CYS A 129 -14.11 4.09 10.31
CA CYS A 129 -12.90 3.95 9.51
C CYS A 129 -12.54 2.47 9.35
N LEU A 130 -12.31 2.03 8.12
CA LEU A 130 -11.77 0.71 7.80
C LEU A 130 -10.45 0.91 7.07
N HIS A 131 -9.36 0.32 7.59
CA HIS A 131 -8.06 0.35 6.96
C HIS A 131 -7.59 -1.07 6.64
N LEU A 132 -7.56 -1.43 5.36
CA LEU A 132 -7.05 -2.73 4.91
C LEU A 132 -5.57 -2.59 4.55
N VAL A 133 -4.71 -3.49 5.07
CA VAL A 133 -3.25 -3.37 4.95
C VAL A 133 -2.62 -4.61 4.33
N ALA A 134 -1.60 -4.42 3.51
CA ALA A 134 -0.88 -5.49 2.83
C ALA A 134 0.09 -6.20 3.79
N SER A 135 -0.06 -7.52 3.92
CA SER A 135 0.77 -8.32 4.84
C SER A 135 2.10 -8.80 4.26
N HIS A 136 2.31 -8.71 2.94
CA HIS A 136 3.51 -9.22 2.27
C HIS A 136 4.37 -8.12 1.60
N GLU A 137 4.00 -6.85 1.73
CA GLU A 137 4.81 -5.72 1.24
C GLU A 137 6.09 -5.57 2.08
N GLN A 138 7.25 -5.36 1.42
CA GLN A 138 8.56 -5.32 2.06
C GLN A 138 9.49 -4.23 1.50
N ARG A 139 9.03 -3.41 0.55
CA ARG A 139 9.81 -2.28 0.03
C ARG A 139 10.01 -1.23 1.12
N LEU A 140 11.23 -0.71 1.23
CA LEU A 140 11.60 0.33 2.18
C LEU A 140 10.84 1.64 1.89
N CYS A 141 10.59 1.95 0.62
CA CYS A 141 9.86 3.13 0.16
C CYS A 141 8.33 3.01 0.24
N PHE A 142 7.78 1.90 0.76
CA PHE A 142 6.35 1.72 1.04
C PHE A 142 6.10 1.41 2.52
N PRO A 143 6.58 2.25 3.46
CA PRO A 143 6.27 2.05 4.87
C PRO A 143 4.77 2.19 5.11
N LEU A 144 4.23 1.32 5.96
CA LEU A 144 2.83 1.36 6.34
C LEU A 144 2.59 2.46 7.40
N GLU A 145 1.64 3.33 7.16
CA GLU A 145 1.09 4.23 8.18
C GLU A 145 -0.09 3.57 8.88
N SER A 146 0.11 2.99 10.05
CA SER A 146 -0.99 2.41 10.81
C SER A 146 -1.96 3.49 11.32
N ILE A 147 -3.23 3.13 11.49
CA ILE A 147 -4.22 3.96 12.20
C ILE A 147 -4.16 3.79 13.72
N ARG A 148 -3.34 2.87 14.23
CA ARG A 148 -3.07 2.71 15.67
C ARG A 148 -2.32 3.93 16.20
N ARG A 149 -2.68 4.42 17.39
CA ARG A 149 -2.05 5.58 17.99
C ARG A 149 -0.67 5.22 18.56
N ALA A 150 0.23 6.20 18.61
CA ALA A 150 1.58 6.06 19.19
C ALA A 150 1.56 5.52 20.63
N GLN A 151 0.54 5.90 21.41
CA GLN A 151 0.34 5.50 22.81
C GLN A 151 -0.29 4.11 22.95
N GLY A 152 -0.51 3.41 21.83
CA GLY A 152 -1.27 2.18 21.75
C GLY A 152 -2.75 2.39 21.49
N GLY A 153 -3.43 1.31 21.10
CA GLY A 153 -4.87 1.28 20.84
C GLY A 153 -5.29 1.91 19.50
N TYR A 154 -6.46 1.48 19.04
CA TYR A 154 -7.12 2.02 17.85
C TYR A 154 -8.19 3.05 18.27
N PRO A 155 -8.50 4.05 17.41
CA PRO A 155 -9.71 4.86 17.62
C PRO A 155 -10.94 3.95 17.69
N ALA A 156 -11.88 4.22 18.60
CA ALA A 156 -13.00 3.32 18.91
C ALA A 156 -13.90 2.99 17.70
N ASN A 157 -13.96 3.89 16.73
CA ASN A 157 -14.75 3.79 15.51
C ASN A 157 -13.93 3.32 14.29
N SER A 158 -12.74 2.79 14.53
CA SER A 158 -11.79 2.42 13.49
C SER A 158 -11.32 0.98 13.65
N VAL A 159 -11.16 0.27 12.54
CA VAL A 159 -10.53 -1.06 12.51
C VAL A 159 -9.46 -1.12 11.43
N GLU A 160 -8.38 -1.85 11.72
CA GLU A 160 -7.28 -2.11 10.81
C GLU A 160 -7.18 -3.62 10.59
N VAL A 161 -7.13 -4.06 9.33
CA VAL A 161 -7.26 -5.48 8.98
C VAL A 161 -6.16 -5.86 7.99
N ILE A 162 -5.43 -6.93 8.30
CA ILE A 162 -4.40 -7.47 7.41
C ILE A 162 -5.03 -8.30 6.28
N TYR A 163 -4.48 -8.16 5.07
CA TYR A 163 -4.87 -8.92 3.89
C TYR A 163 -3.63 -9.49 3.20
N PRO A 164 -3.74 -10.65 2.53
CA PRO A 164 -2.64 -11.23 1.79
C PRO A 164 -2.32 -10.37 0.58
N GLY A 165 -1.04 -10.31 0.25
CA GLY A 165 -0.53 -9.67 -0.96
C GLY A 165 0.36 -8.49 -0.64
N VAL A 166 0.87 -7.87 -1.71
CA VAL A 166 1.67 -6.63 -1.65
C VAL A 166 0.78 -5.40 -1.79
N HIS A 167 1.38 -4.21 -1.87
CA HIS A 167 0.67 -2.92 -1.83
C HIS A 167 -0.56 -2.83 -2.76
N SER A 168 -0.38 -3.08 -4.06
CA SER A 168 -1.45 -2.97 -5.06
C SER A 168 -2.35 -4.20 -5.13
N ASP A 169 -2.01 -5.30 -4.44
CA ASP A 169 -2.95 -6.40 -4.23
C ASP A 169 -4.10 -6.01 -3.29
N GLN A 170 -4.00 -4.86 -2.59
CA GLN A 170 -5.11 -4.28 -1.81
C GLN A 170 -5.77 -3.12 -2.54
N GLY A 171 -4.95 -2.19 -3.03
CA GLY A 171 -5.44 -0.96 -3.67
C GLY A 171 -6.01 -1.11 -5.07
N GLY A 172 -5.71 -2.24 -5.72
CA GLY A 172 -5.85 -2.38 -7.16
C GLY A 172 -4.72 -1.67 -7.92
N GLY A 173 -4.68 -1.91 -9.23
CA GLY A 173 -3.73 -1.28 -10.15
C GLY A 173 -2.88 -2.26 -10.96
N TYR A 174 -2.84 -3.53 -10.56
CA TYR A 174 -2.28 -4.59 -11.40
C TYR A 174 -3.31 -5.03 -12.45
N PRO A 175 -2.97 -5.07 -13.76
CA PRO A 175 -3.85 -5.65 -14.77
C PRO A 175 -3.79 -7.19 -14.73
N PRO A 176 -4.84 -7.87 -15.22
CA PRO A 176 -4.80 -9.32 -15.41
C PRO A 176 -3.59 -9.77 -16.24
N GLY A 177 -2.85 -10.75 -15.75
CA GLY A 177 -1.65 -11.30 -16.39
C GLY A 177 -0.34 -10.60 -16.00
N ASP A 178 -0.37 -9.49 -15.26
CA ASP A 178 0.87 -8.85 -14.80
C ASP A 178 1.68 -9.80 -13.92
N GLN A 179 2.99 -9.91 -14.16
CA GLN A 179 3.84 -10.92 -13.52
C GLN A 179 3.33 -12.37 -13.63
N GLY A 180 2.48 -12.65 -14.63
CA GLY A 180 1.79 -13.94 -14.77
C GLY A 180 0.72 -14.21 -13.71
N LYS A 181 0.28 -13.18 -12.97
CA LYS A 181 -0.73 -13.27 -11.93
C LYS A 181 -2.11 -12.98 -12.50
N ALA A 182 -3.13 -13.63 -11.97
CA ALA A 182 -4.53 -13.46 -12.34
C ALA A 182 -4.78 -13.55 -13.86
N ILE A 183 -4.08 -14.46 -14.54
CA ILE A 183 -4.18 -14.62 -16.00
C ILE A 183 -5.64 -14.90 -16.37
N GLY A 184 -6.20 -13.97 -17.14
CA GLY A 184 -7.62 -13.94 -17.44
C GLY A 184 -7.97 -12.77 -18.33
N ARG A 185 -9.23 -12.73 -18.79
CA ARG A 185 -9.73 -11.68 -19.68
C ARG A 185 -10.18 -10.41 -18.95
N ASP A 186 -10.31 -10.47 -17.64
CA ASP A 186 -10.88 -9.43 -16.78
C ASP A 186 -10.40 -9.64 -15.32
N ASP A 187 -10.82 -8.73 -14.44
CA ASP A 187 -10.28 -8.55 -13.09
C ASP A 187 -10.72 -9.59 -12.07
N ARG A 188 -11.59 -10.55 -12.45
CA ARG A 188 -12.25 -11.49 -11.51
C ARG A 188 -11.32 -12.43 -10.73
N LEU A 189 -10.04 -12.50 -11.13
CA LEU A 189 -8.99 -13.29 -10.50
C LEU A 189 -7.98 -12.44 -9.74
N LEU A 190 -8.02 -11.11 -9.85
CA LEU A 190 -7.10 -10.21 -9.15
C LEU A 190 -7.37 -10.24 -7.63
N LEU A 191 -6.30 -10.33 -6.84
CA LEU A 191 -6.41 -10.42 -5.38
C LEU A 191 -7.13 -9.21 -4.76
N SER A 192 -6.96 -8.03 -5.37
CA SER A 192 -7.60 -6.78 -4.96
C SER A 192 -9.12 -6.82 -4.99
N GLN A 193 -9.73 -7.75 -5.73
CA GLN A 193 -11.18 -7.92 -5.71
C GLN A 193 -11.70 -8.27 -4.31
N ILE A 194 -10.95 -9.00 -3.49
CA ILE A 194 -11.40 -9.31 -2.13
C ILE A 194 -11.48 -8.02 -1.30
N ALA A 195 -10.40 -7.23 -1.27
CA ALA A 195 -10.36 -5.96 -0.54
C ALA A 195 -11.41 -4.96 -1.05
N LEU A 196 -11.67 -4.94 -2.37
CA LEU A 196 -12.74 -4.13 -2.98
C LEU A 196 -14.13 -4.51 -2.44
N HIS A 197 -14.45 -5.80 -2.41
CA HIS A 197 -15.74 -6.30 -1.94
C HIS A 197 -15.95 -6.04 -0.44
N ASP A 198 -14.93 -6.28 0.37
CA ASP A 198 -15.00 -6.07 1.83
C ASP A 198 -15.11 -4.57 2.17
N LEU A 199 -14.38 -3.72 1.45
CA LEU A 199 -14.50 -2.26 1.58
C LEU A 199 -15.89 -1.77 1.15
N TYR A 200 -16.43 -2.29 0.04
CA TYR A 200 -17.77 -1.97 -0.45
C TYR A 200 -18.84 -2.37 0.56
N ALA A 201 -18.76 -3.59 1.11
CA ALA A 201 -19.71 -4.10 2.08
C ALA A 201 -19.72 -3.26 3.37
N ASP A 202 -18.55 -2.96 3.94
CA ASP A 202 -18.45 -2.14 5.15
C ASP A 202 -18.92 -0.69 4.89
N ALA A 203 -18.57 -0.10 3.75
CA ALA A 203 -19.03 1.23 3.37
C ALA A 203 -20.55 1.29 3.21
N PHE A 204 -21.13 0.30 2.51
CA PHE A 204 -22.57 0.21 2.28
C PHE A 204 -23.34 0.04 3.60
N ALA A 205 -22.87 -0.83 4.50
CA ALA A 205 -23.45 -1.02 5.82
C ALA A 205 -23.43 0.27 6.68
N HIS A 206 -22.46 1.15 6.45
CA HIS A 206 -22.36 2.47 7.11
C HIS A 206 -22.99 3.61 6.28
N GLY A 207 -23.89 3.26 5.36
CA GLY A 207 -24.76 4.20 4.66
C GLY A 207 -24.09 4.94 3.50
N ALA A 208 -22.98 4.44 2.96
CA ALA A 208 -22.39 4.98 1.74
C ALA A 208 -23.40 4.89 0.58
N PRO A 209 -23.56 5.96 -0.23
CA PRO A 209 -24.51 6.00 -1.33
C PRO A 209 -23.98 5.24 -2.56
N LEU A 210 -23.67 3.96 -2.39
CA LEU A 210 -23.14 3.10 -3.44
C LEU A 210 -24.30 2.45 -4.23
N LYS A 211 -24.05 2.22 -5.52
CA LYS A 211 -24.95 1.44 -6.37
C LYS A 211 -24.89 -0.03 -5.98
N VAL A 212 -25.93 -0.79 -6.33
CA VAL A 212 -26.04 -2.23 -6.08
C VAL A 212 -26.27 -3.01 -7.37
N PRO A 213 -25.94 -4.31 -7.44
CA PRO A 213 -26.36 -5.16 -8.55
C PRO A 213 -27.88 -5.15 -8.71
N LYS A 214 -28.38 -5.24 -9.94
CA LYS A 214 -29.82 -5.18 -10.21
C LYS A 214 -30.62 -6.23 -9.42
N ALA A 215 -30.03 -7.41 -9.24
CA ALA A 215 -30.65 -8.51 -8.49
C ALA A 215 -30.83 -8.21 -6.99
N ALA A 216 -30.07 -7.28 -6.42
CA ALA A 216 -30.18 -6.89 -5.02
C ALA A 216 -31.27 -5.82 -4.77
N LEU A 217 -31.82 -5.20 -5.82
CA LEU A 217 -32.84 -4.15 -5.68
C LEU A 217 -34.21 -4.77 -5.36
N SER A 218 -34.83 -4.32 -4.26
CA SER A 218 -36.16 -4.80 -3.87
C SER A 218 -37.25 -4.40 -4.87
N ALA A 219 -38.32 -5.21 -4.97
CA ALA A 219 -39.43 -4.95 -5.88
C ALA A 219 -40.11 -3.58 -5.63
N SER A 220 -40.15 -3.13 -4.38
CA SER A 220 -40.66 -1.81 -3.98
C SER A 220 -39.81 -0.64 -4.49
N MET A 221 -38.53 -0.87 -4.79
CA MET A 221 -37.59 0.14 -5.29
C MET A 221 -37.32 -0.01 -6.79
N SER A 222 -38.11 -0.81 -7.50
CA SER A 222 -37.90 -1.14 -8.93
C SER A 222 -37.91 0.05 -9.89
N ARG A 223 -38.39 1.23 -9.45
CA ARG A 223 -38.34 2.49 -10.22
C ARG A 223 -37.08 3.32 -9.96
N GLU A 224 -36.27 2.97 -8.96
CA GLU A 224 -35.06 3.69 -8.57
C GLU A 224 -33.81 3.17 -9.30
N ASN A 225 -33.89 3.11 -10.64
CA ASN A 225 -32.82 2.55 -11.49
C ASN A 225 -31.47 3.25 -11.33
N TRP A 226 -31.44 4.48 -10.85
CA TRP A 226 -30.20 5.21 -10.57
C TRP A 226 -29.36 4.57 -9.45
N ARG A 227 -29.95 3.68 -8.64
CA ARG A 227 -29.24 2.87 -7.63
C ARG A 227 -28.58 1.63 -8.19
N VAL A 228 -28.86 1.27 -9.43
CA VAL A 228 -28.38 0.03 -10.04
C VAL A 228 -27.01 0.27 -10.68
N MET A 229 -26.07 -0.64 -10.45
CA MET A 229 -24.80 -0.69 -11.18
C MET A 229 -25.10 -0.85 -12.67
N ASP A 230 -24.38 -0.11 -13.51
CA ASP A 230 -24.37 -0.40 -14.95
C ASP A 230 -23.50 -1.66 -15.21
N LEU A 231 -23.53 -2.14 -16.45
CA LEU A 231 -22.86 -3.40 -16.81
C LEU A 231 -21.34 -3.33 -16.63
N GLU A 232 -20.74 -2.16 -16.78
CA GLU A 232 -19.30 -1.95 -16.61
C GLU A 232 -18.94 -2.01 -15.13
N ALA A 233 -19.64 -1.24 -14.28
CA ALA A 233 -19.44 -1.29 -12.83
C ALA A 233 -19.72 -2.69 -12.24
N GLU A 234 -20.74 -3.40 -12.74
CA GLU A 234 -21.00 -4.78 -12.29
C GLU A 234 -19.88 -5.75 -12.71
N ALA A 235 -19.27 -5.54 -13.88
CA ALA A 235 -18.14 -6.33 -14.34
C ALA A 235 -16.84 -6.03 -13.57
N GLU A 236 -16.60 -4.77 -13.18
CA GLU A 236 -15.47 -4.37 -12.32
C GLU A 236 -15.54 -5.01 -10.93
N PHE A 237 -16.74 -5.37 -10.46
CA PHE A 237 -16.94 -6.10 -9.19
C PHE A 237 -16.99 -7.62 -9.39
N ALA A 238 -16.71 -8.16 -10.58
CA ALA A 238 -16.72 -9.60 -10.79
C ALA A 238 -15.65 -10.28 -9.92
N ILE A 239 -15.97 -11.46 -9.39
CA ILE A 239 -15.06 -12.27 -8.59
C ILE A 239 -15.29 -13.76 -8.82
N THR A 240 -14.24 -14.58 -8.72
CA THR A 240 -14.33 -16.03 -8.94
C THR A 240 -14.32 -16.85 -7.65
N PRO A 241 -15.01 -18.01 -7.63
CA PRO A 241 -14.86 -18.98 -6.55
C PRO A 241 -13.41 -19.44 -6.36
N THR A 242 -12.61 -19.51 -7.44
CA THR A 242 -11.19 -19.87 -7.37
C THR A 242 -10.41 -18.90 -6.48
N LEU A 243 -10.53 -17.59 -6.73
CA LEU A 243 -9.89 -16.57 -5.90
C LEU A 243 -10.39 -16.63 -4.45
N VAL A 244 -11.71 -16.73 -4.25
CA VAL A 244 -12.31 -16.81 -2.91
C VAL A 244 -11.80 -18.02 -2.13
N ASN A 245 -11.72 -19.20 -2.76
CA ASN A 245 -11.22 -20.42 -2.13
C ASN A 245 -9.74 -20.31 -1.74
N ARG A 246 -8.91 -19.71 -2.59
CA ARG A 246 -7.49 -19.48 -2.32
C ARG A 246 -7.28 -18.46 -1.19
N PHE A 247 -8.06 -17.38 -1.17
CA PHE A 247 -8.06 -16.42 -0.07
C PHE A 247 -8.52 -17.06 1.25
N ASN A 248 -9.57 -17.88 1.24
CA ASN A 248 -10.01 -18.60 2.44
C ASN A 248 -8.99 -19.66 2.90
N ALA A 249 -8.25 -20.28 1.99
CA ALA A 249 -7.14 -21.14 2.35
C ALA A 249 -6.01 -20.37 3.05
N TRP A 250 -5.71 -19.14 2.61
CA TRP A 250 -4.80 -18.24 3.34
C TRP A 250 -5.28 -17.95 4.76
N ARG A 251 -6.58 -17.63 4.94
CA ARG A 251 -7.18 -17.43 6.27
C ARG A 251 -7.04 -18.68 7.14
N GLN A 252 -7.29 -19.86 6.59
CA GLN A 252 -7.22 -21.11 7.32
C GLN A 252 -5.79 -21.45 7.75
N VAL A 253 -4.86 -21.47 6.80
CA VAL A 253 -3.49 -21.95 7.02
C VAL A 253 -2.67 -20.96 7.84
N THR A 254 -2.80 -19.66 7.53
CA THR A 254 -1.91 -18.64 8.12
C THR A 254 -2.46 -18.03 9.40
N LEU A 255 -3.78 -18.01 9.59
CA LEU A 255 -4.45 -17.42 10.75
C LEU A 255 -5.13 -18.48 11.65
N GLY A 256 -5.10 -19.76 11.26
CA GLY A 256 -5.73 -20.83 12.04
C GLY A 256 -7.25 -20.76 12.08
N LEU A 257 -7.88 -20.06 11.13
CA LEU A 257 -9.32 -19.89 11.08
C LEU A 257 -10.01 -21.14 10.53
N GLU A 258 -11.22 -21.45 11.02
CA GLU A 258 -11.96 -22.62 10.58
C GLU A 258 -12.30 -22.57 9.08
N SER A 259 -12.13 -23.72 8.39
CA SER A 259 -12.24 -23.87 6.93
C SER A 259 -13.64 -23.55 6.36
N ALA A 260 -14.67 -23.71 7.20
CA ALA A 260 -16.05 -23.47 6.83
C ALA A 260 -16.71 -22.70 7.98
N LEU A 261 -16.92 -21.39 7.79
CA LEU A 261 -18.01 -20.77 8.52
C LEU A 261 -19.28 -21.55 8.12
N PRO A 262 -20.10 -22.06 9.06
CA PRO A 262 -21.45 -22.51 8.72
C PRO A 262 -22.13 -21.39 7.90
N PRO A 263 -23.15 -21.73 7.06
CA PRO A 263 -23.83 -20.72 6.26
C PRO A 263 -24.10 -19.48 7.11
N LEU A 264 -23.51 -18.36 6.70
CA LEU A 264 -23.58 -17.14 7.48
C LEU A 264 -25.05 -16.82 7.73
N THR A 265 -25.38 -16.44 8.96
CA THR A 265 -26.72 -15.92 9.24
C THR A 265 -26.98 -14.69 8.39
N LEU A 266 -28.24 -14.37 8.08
CA LEU A 266 -28.57 -13.15 7.31
C LEU A 266 -27.90 -11.90 7.91
N GLN A 267 -27.86 -11.80 9.24
CA GLN A 267 -27.21 -10.70 9.94
C GLN A 267 -25.70 -10.61 9.65
N GLN A 268 -25.01 -11.74 9.58
CA GLN A 268 -23.58 -11.83 9.23
C GLN A 268 -23.31 -11.61 7.74
N ILE A 269 -24.28 -11.89 6.87
CA ILE A 269 -24.20 -11.58 5.43
C ILE A 269 -24.35 -10.08 5.20
N GLU A 270 -25.24 -9.43 5.96
CA GLU A 270 -25.58 -8.01 5.80
C GLU A 270 -24.48 -7.06 6.33
N HIS A 271 -23.59 -7.54 7.19
CA HIS A 271 -22.57 -6.71 7.82
C HIS A 271 -21.20 -7.40 7.74
N TYR A 272 -20.27 -6.76 7.03
CA TYR A 272 -18.86 -7.12 7.13
C TYR A 272 -18.35 -6.85 8.54
N GLU A 273 -17.91 -7.91 9.22
CA GLU A 273 -17.30 -7.81 10.55
C GLU A 273 -15.92 -8.51 10.51
N PRO A 274 -14.81 -7.75 10.60
CA PRO A 274 -13.49 -8.34 10.63
C PRO A 274 -13.25 -9.08 11.95
N LEU A 275 -12.49 -10.17 11.88
CA LEU A 275 -12.16 -10.96 13.06
C LEU A 275 -11.09 -10.25 13.90
N LEU A 276 -11.28 -10.25 15.22
CA LEU A 276 -10.30 -9.68 16.14
C LEU A 276 -9.05 -10.57 16.20
N ALA A 277 -7.89 -10.01 15.88
CA ALA A 277 -6.63 -10.70 16.03
C ALA A 277 -6.26 -10.88 17.52
N SER A 278 -5.70 -12.04 17.86
CA SER A 278 -5.12 -12.30 19.20
C SER A 278 -3.71 -11.74 19.37
N GLU A 279 -3.11 -11.26 18.29
CA GLU A 279 -1.71 -10.82 18.21
C GLU A 279 -1.63 -9.34 17.82
N SER A 280 -0.47 -8.71 18.03
CA SER A 280 -0.23 -7.35 17.56
C SER A 280 -0.08 -7.31 16.03
N LEU A 281 -0.26 -6.13 15.42
CA LEU A 281 -0.04 -5.94 13.99
C LEU A 281 1.37 -6.40 13.56
N GLU A 282 2.38 -6.05 14.34
CA GLU A 282 3.78 -6.41 14.06
C GLU A 282 3.98 -7.93 14.04
N GLN A 283 3.41 -8.63 15.02
CA GLN A 283 3.49 -10.10 15.10
C GLN A 283 2.75 -10.75 13.92
N ALA A 284 1.56 -10.23 13.58
CA ALA A 284 0.79 -10.72 12.45
C ALA A 284 1.55 -10.53 11.13
N LEU A 285 2.14 -9.34 10.89
CA LEU A 285 2.96 -9.09 9.71
C LEU A 285 4.20 -10.01 9.67
N GLN A 286 4.88 -10.21 10.80
CA GLN A 286 6.00 -11.16 10.89
C GLN A 286 5.60 -12.59 10.54
N ALA A 287 4.45 -13.04 11.06
CA ALA A 287 3.93 -14.36 10.76
C ALA A 287 3.64 -14.53 9.27
N GLN A 288 3.02 -13.53 8.64
CA GLN A 288 2.70 -13.52 7.21
C GLN A 288 3.97 -13.48 6.33
N LEU A 289 4.96 -12.68 6.70
CA LEU A 289 6.25 -12.66 6.01
C LEU A 289 6.94 -14.03 6.04
N GLY A 290 6.90 -14.75 7.16
CA GLY A 290 7.44 -16.11 7.19
C GLY A 290 6.71 -17.09 6.26
N TRP A 291 5.42 -16.90 5.97
CA TRP A 291 4.68 -17.73 5.00
C TRP A 291 5.08 -17.44 3.56
N ILE A 292 5.15 -16.18 3.14
CA ILE A 292 5.63 -15.85 1.79
C ILE A 292 7.12 -16.15 1.62
N THR A 293 7.94 -16.04 2.68
CA THR A 293 9.33 -16.52 2.66
C THR A 293 9.40 -18.03 2.45
N ALA A 294 8.50 -18.82 3.04
CA ALA A 294 8.42 -20.25 2.78
C ALA A 294 8.14 -20.55 1.30
N TRP A 295 7.22 -19.79 0.68
CA TRP A 295 6.96 -19.86 -0.76
C TRP A 295 8.20 -19.51 -1.59
N ARG A 296 8.86 -18.39 -1.27
CA ARG A 296 10.08 -17.94 -1.94
C ARG A 296 11.25 -18.91 -1.77
N ILE A 297 11.38 -19.62 -0.64
CA ILE A 297 12.45 -20.63 -0.46
C ILE A 297 12.43 -21.65 -1.61
N ASP A 298 11.26 -22.22 -1.93
CA ASP A 298 11.16 -23.20 -3.00
C ASP A 298 11.20 -22.53 -4.39
N ARG A 299 10.27 -21.58 -4.63
CA ARG A 299 10.10 -20.96 -5.95
C ARG A 299 11.31 -20.15 -6.39
N TYR A 300 11.86 -19.33 -5.51
CA TYR A 300 13.00 -18.47 -5.82
C TYR A 300 14.32 -19.11 -5.40
N GLY A 301 14.42 -19.49 -4.12
CA GLY A 301 15.65 -20.02 -3.52
C GLY A 301 16.17 -21.28 -4.21
N PHE A 302 15.30 -22.09 -4.80
CA PHE A 302 15.67 -23.25 -5.60
C PHE A 302 15.27 -23.14 -7.08
N ALA A 303 14.91 -21.94 -7.53
CA ALA A 303 14.53 -21.63 -8.91
C ALA A 303 13.41 -22.53 -9.47
N SER A 304 12.54 -23.11 -8.62
CA SER A 304 11.43 -23.94 -9.09
C SER A 304 10.33 -23.11 -9.79
N LEU A 305 10.37 -21.77 -9.68
CA LEU A 305 9.46 -20.90 -10.40
C LEU A 305 9.48 -21.14 -11.91
N ILE A 306 10.62 -21.50 -12.50
CA ILE A 306 10.75 -21.69 -13.96
C ILE A 306 9.86 -22.81 -14.50
N ASP A 307 9.47 -23.75 -13.64
CA ASP A 307 8.63 -24.88 -13.98
C ASP A 307 7.12 -24.58 -13.84
N THR A 308 6.76 -23.39 -13.35
CA THR A 308 5.38 -22.98 -13.09
C THR A 308 4.74 -22.27 -14.28
N ASP A 309 3.41 -22.36 -14.36
CA ASP A 309 2.65 -21.72 -15.43
C ASP A 309 2.69 -20.20 -15.30
N PHE A 310 2.51 -19.63 -14.10
CA PHE A 310 2.56 -18.18 -13.88
C PHE A 310 3.86 -17.56 -14.41
N TYR A 311 5.02 -18.19 -14.17
CA TYR A 311 6.29 -17.67 -14.68
C TYR A 311 6.43 -17.81 -16.19
N ARG A 312 5.98 -18.94 -16.76
CA ARG A 312 6.05 -19.18 -18.22
C ARG A 312 5.11 -18.29 -19.02
N GLU A 313 4.00 -17.88 -18.41
CA GLU A 313 2.99 -17.03 -19.04
C GLU A 313 3.17 -15.54 -18.73
N ALA A 314 4.09 -15.18 -17.83
CA ALA A 314 4.49 -13.79 -17.61
C ALA A 314 5.09 -13.18 -18.90
N SER A 315 4.67 -11.97 -19.26
CA SER A 315 5.15 -11.30 -20.47
C SER A 315 6.59 -10.78 -20.30
N ASP A 316 7.33 -10.74 -21.42
CA ASP A 316 8.74 -10.32 -21.45
C ASP A 316 9.09 -9.66 -22.81
N LYS A 317 8.13 -8.92 -23.39
CA LYS A 317 8.25 -8.39 -24.76
C LYS A 317 9.35 -7.36 -24.93
N GLU A 318 9.71 -6.69 -23.84
CA GLU A 318 10.68 -5.58 -23.81
C GLU A 318 11.93 -5.97 -22.99
N ALA A 319 12.21 -7.26 -22.85
CA ALA A 319 13.45 -7.73 -22.21
C ALA A 319 14.70 -7.40 -23.04
N ASP A 320 14.56 -7.33 -24.37
CA ASP A 320 15.63 -6.86 -25.24
C ASP A 320 15.85 -5.34 -25.06
N PRO A 321 17.08 -4.89 -24.73
CA PRO A 321 17.35 -3.48 -24.46
C PRO A 321 17.00 -2.54 -25.62
N GLN A 322 17.13 -2.99 -26.87
CA GLN A 322 16.82 -2.17 -28.04
C GLN A 322 15.32 -2.03 -28.22
N VAL A 323 14.56 -3.14 -28.13
CA VAL A 323 13.09 -3.13 -28.17
C VAL A 323 12.50 -2.24 -27.08
N ARG A 324 13.06 -2.34 -25.86
CA ARG A 324 12.67 -1.50 -24.73
C ARG A 324 12.88 -0.01 -25.01
N LYS A 325 14.08 0.36 -25.49
CA LYS A 325 14.42 1.74 -25.84
C LYS A 325 13.52 2.29 -26.93
N ASP A 326 13.20 1.48 -27.93
CA ASP A 326 12.28 1.88 -29.01
C ASP A 326 10.86 2.10 -28.48
N SER A 327 10.41 1.26 -27.55
CA SER A 327 9.10 1.39 -26.91
C SER A 327 9.00 2.63 -26.00
N GLU A 328 10.07 2.93 -25.25
CA GLU A 328 10.21 4.17 -24.47
C GLU A 328 10.15 5.42 -25.36
N ASN A 329 10.93 5.44 -26.44
CA ASN A 329 10.93 6.54 -27.41
C ASN A 329 9.54 6.75 -28.04
N ASN A 330 8.83 5.66 -28.34
CA ASN A 330 7.46 5.73 -28.88
C ASN A 330 6.49 6.33 -27.87
N ARG A 331 6.54 5.90 -26.60
CA ARG A 331 5.74 6.48 -25.52
C ARG A 331 6.03 7.98 -25.36
N ASP A 332 7.30 8.36 -25.33
CA ASP A 332 7.71 9.75 -25.14
C ASP A 332 7.31 10.65 -26.30
N ALA A 333 7.30 10.13 -27.53
CA ALA A 333 6.74 10.81 -28.68
C ALA A 333 5.23 11.09 -28.50
N GLU A 334 4.46 10.14 -27.95
CA GLU A 334 3.03 10.36 -27.63
C GLU A 334 2.85 11.36 -26.48
N GLN A 335 3.67 11.28 -25.44
CA GLN A 335 3.65 12.23 -24.32
C GLN A 335 3.97 13.66 -24.79
N LYS A 336 4.92 13.82 -25.72
CA LYS A 336 5.22 15.12 -26.33
C LYS A 336 4.03 15.71 -27.09
N LYS A 337 3.24 14.87 -27.79
CA LYS A 337 2.01 15.34 -28.45
C LYS A 337 0.98 15.87 -27.45
N VAL A 338 0.85 15.24 -26.27
CA VAL A 338 0.00 15.73 -25.17
C VAL A 338 0.49 17.09 -24.68
N GLU A 339 1.80 17.22 -24.45
CA GLU A 339 2.38 18.47 -23.96
C GLU A 339 2.21 19.64 -24.94
N ASP A 340 2.35 19.38 -26.24
CA ASP A 340 2.16 20.40 -27.26
C ASP A 340 0.70 20.87 -27.34
N ARG A 341 -0.27 19.97 -27.15
CA ARG A 341 -1.70 20.33 -27.02
C ARG A 341 -1.98 21.13 -25.74
N ARG A 342 -1.38 20.77 -24.60
CA ARG A 342 -1.48 21.56 -23.35
C ARG A 342 -0.91 22.96 -23.52
N LYS A 343 0.21 23.12 -24.23
CA LYS A 343 0.78 24.44 -24.56
C LYS A 343 -0.17 25.26 -25.43
N LEU A 344 -0.83 24.63 -26.42
CA LEU A 344 -1.82 25.28 -27.26
C LEU A 344 -3.03 25.77 -26.44
N GLN A 345 -3.53 24.92 -25.54
CA GLN A 345 -4.60 25.28 -24.60
C GLN A 345 -4.19 26.48 -23.73
N LEU A 346 -3.01 26.45 -23.10
CA LEU A 346 -2.49 27.56 -22.31
C LEU A 346 -2.40 28.87 -23.08
N ASN A 347 -1.93 28.81 -24.33
CA ASN A 347 -1.83 29.99 -25.19
C ASN A 347 -3.21 30.56 -25.52
N ARG A 348 -4.20 29.69 -25.74
CA ARG A 348 -5.59 30.09 -25.98
C ARG A 348 -6.21 30.74 -24.74
N GLU A 349 -6.12 30.09 -23.58
CA GLU A 349 -6.63 30.60 -22.29
C GLU A 349 -5.96 31.90 -21.84
N ARG A 350 -4.75 32.21 -22.34
CA ARG A 350 -4.06 33.50 -22.07
C ARG A 350 -4.48 34.62 -23.01
N ARG A 351 -4.82 34.30 -24.26
CA ARG A 351 -5.10 35.28 -25.32
C ARG A 351 -6.59 35.57 -25.50
N GLU A 352 -7.41 34.57 -25.21
CA GLU A 352 -8.86 34.62 -25.31
C GLU A 352 -9.44 34.62 -23.89
N ASP A 353 -10.53 35.36 -23.65
CA ASP A 353 -11.26 35.36 -22.37
C ASP A 353 -12.09 34.06 -22.24
N VAL A 354 -11.38 32.93 -22.20
CA VAL A 354 -11.94 31.58 -22.13
C VAL A 354 -11.69 31.02 -20.73
N ALA A 355 -12.71 30.37 -20.18
CA ALA A 355 -12.60 29.73 -18.87
C ALA A 355 -11.47 28.67 -18.87
N LYS A 356 -10.65 28.69 -17.83
CA LYS A 356 -9.57 27.71 -17.65
C LYS A 356 -10.16 26.32 -17.49
N THR A 357 -9.67 25.37 -18.28
CA THR A 357 -10.10 23.97 -18.24
C THR A 357 -8.96 23.08 -17.73
N PRO A 358 -9.25 21.94 -17.08
CA PRO A 358 -8.22 20.98 -16.71
C PRO A 358 -7.45 20.51 -17.95
N PHE A 359 -6.14 20.26 -17.80
CA PHE A 359 -5.36 19.66 -18.87
C PHE A 359 -5.79 18.22 -19.13
N GLU A 360 -5.69 17.79 -20.39
CA GLU A 360 -5.78 16.37 -20.72
C GLU A 360 -4.74 15.57 -19.92
N PRO A 361 -5.04 14.33 -19.47
CA PRO A 361 -4.06 13.47 -18.81
C PRO A 361 -2.84 13.16 -19.69
N GLY A 362 -1.70 12.86 -19.05
CA GLY A 362 -0.51 12.40 -19.75
C GLY A 362 -0.64 10.94 -20.18
N VAL A 363 0.31 10.48 -20.99
CA VAL A 363 0.50 9.05 -21.24
C VAL A 363 1.08 8.41 -19.99
N LYS A 364 0.67 7.17 -19.65
CA LYS A 364 1.24 6.41 -18.52
C LYS A 364 2.78 6.44 -18.62
N ASP A 365 3.45 6.57 -17.48
CA ASP A 365 4.92 6.46 -17.42
C ASP A 365 5.40 5.16 -18.04
N PHE A 366 6.55 5.23 -18.72
CA PHE A 366 7.13 4.07 -19.37
C PHE A 366 7.51 3.03 -18.32
N ASP A 367 6.98 1.84 -18.50
CA ASP A 367 6.99 0.74 -17.54
C ASP A 367 7.18 -0.52 -18.37
N ALA A 368 8.42 -1.01 -18.42
CA ALA A 368 8.84 -1.97 -19.41
C ALA A 368 8.18 -3.34 -19.19
N ASP A 369 7.67 -3.95 -20.28
CA ASP A 369 7.11 -5.30 -20.29
C ASP A 369 8.22 -6.36 -20.18
N MET A 370 8.69 -6.56 -18.95
CA MET A 370 9.83 -7.42 -18.60
C MET A 370 9.56 -8.33 -17.41
N ALA A 371 8.31 -8.77 -17.24
CA ALA A 371 7.87 -9.40 -16.02
C ALA A 371 8.62 -10.72 -15.76
N GLN A 372 8.88 -11.52 -16.80
CA GLN A 372 9.65 -12.76 -16.66
C GLN A 372 11.11 -12.51 -16.27
N THR A 373 11.76 -11.51 -16.88
CA THR A 373 13.13 -11.11 -16.54
C THR A 373 13.21 -10.54 -15.11
N GLN A 374 12.29 -9.67 -14.73
CA GLN A 374 12.20 -9.08 -13.40
C GLN A 374 12.00 -10.13 -12.29
N LEU A 375 11.14 -11.13 -12.51
CA LEU A 375 10.90 -12.23 -11.57
C LEU A 375 12.13 -13.16 -11.44
N ARG A 376 12.84 -13.42 -12.54
CA ARG A 376 14.07 -14.23 -12.53
C ARG A 376 15.15 -13.58 -11.68
N GLU A 377 15.43 -12.31 -11.91
CA GLU A 377 16.43 -11.56 -11.15
C GLU A 377 16.05 -11.47 -9.66
N ALA A 378 14.77 -11.20 -9.37
CA ALA A 378 14.24 -11.22 -8.00
C ALA A 378 14.47 -12.58 -7.32
N ALA A 379 14.30 -13.68 -8.06
CA ALA A 379 14.54 -15.01 -7.56
C ALA A 379 16.03 -15.27 -7.28
N GLU A 380 16.92 -14.82 -8.17
CA GLU A 380 18.37 -14.90 -8.01
C GLU A 380 18.85 -14.10 -6.78
N GLU A 381 18.35 -12.88 -6.60
CA GLU A 381 18.62 -12.05 -5.42
C GLU A 381 18.19 -12.74 -4.12
N PHE A 382 16.95 -13.26 -4.09
CA PHE A 382 16.46 -14.01 -2.94
C PHE A 382 17.32 -15.24 -2.65
N ALA A 383 17.68 -16.01 -3.69
CA ALA A 383 18.48 -17.22 -3.55
C ALA A 383 19.89 -16.93 -3.01
N ALA A 384 20.52 -15.86 -3.50
CA ALA A 384 21.81 -15.38 -2.99
C ALA A 384 21.71 -15.01 -1.49
N ALA A 385 20.70 -14.23 -1.12
CA ALA A 385 20.44 -13.85 0.27
C ALA A 385 20.14 -15.04 1.19
N TYR A 386 19.39 -16.03 0.69
CA TYR A 386 19.01 -17.22 1.45
C TYR A 386 20.22 -18.10 1.75
N ARG A 387 21.09 -18.33 0.77
CA ARG A 387 22.28 -19.19 0.88
C ARG A 387 23.42 -18.54 1.65
N ASN A 388 23.64 -17.25 1.43
CA ASN A 388 24.80 -16.53 1.95
C ASN A 388 24.42 -15.56 3.08
N SER A 389 23.84 -16.06 4.17
CA SER A 389 23.44 -15.23 5.31
C SER A 389 24.61 -14.60 6.09
N GLY A 390 25.85 -14.74 5.62
CA GLY A 390 27.05 -14.14 6.20
C GLY A 390 28.04 -13.50 5.21
N MET A 391 27.79 -13.49 3.89
CA MET A 391 28.79 -13.09 2.89
C MET A 391 28.41 -11.83 2.10
N LEU A 392 28.28 -10.71 2.79
CA LEU A 392 28.82 -9.46 2.26
C LEU A 392 30.32 -9.41 2.60
N ASP A 393 31.09 -10.47 2.26
CA ASP A 393 32.52 -10.63 2.61
C ASP A 393 33.45 -10.55 1.39
N SER A 394 32.91 -10.14 0.23
CA SER A 394 33.76 -9.49 -0.76
C SER A 394 34.12 -8.11 -0.22
N ILE A 395 35.41 -7.88 0.04
CA ILE A 395 35.96 -6.56 0.39
C ILE A 395 35.53 -5.51 -0.66
N ALA A 396 35.36 -5.90 -1.92
CA ALA A 396 34.91 -5.00 -2.99
C ALA A 396 33.42 -4.61 -2.85
N VAL A 397 32.54 -5.54 -2.48
CA VAL A 397 31.11 -5.24 -2.23
C VAL A 397 30.94 -4.44 -0.94
N ARG A 398 31.73 -4.74 0.11
CA ARG A 398 31.76 -3.90 1.32
C ARG A 398 32.21 -2.49 1.02
N VAL A 399 33.28 -2.28 0.25
CA VAL A 399 33.77 -0.93 -0.08
C VAL A 399 32.77 -0.15 -0.94
N ALA A 400 32.07 -0.82 -1.88
CA ALA A 400 31.02 -0.19 -2.68
C ALA A 400 29.74 0.12 -1.87
N LEU A 401 29.26 -0.80 -1.02
CA LEU A 401 28.09 -0.57 -0.16
C LEU A 401 28.37 0.43 0.98
N LEU A 402 29.58 0.40 1.57
CA LEU A 402 29.99 1.35 2.62
C LEU A 402 30.18 2.76 2.07
N ALA A 403 30.46 2.92 0.77
CA ALA A 403 30.54 4.23 0.13
C ALA A 403 29.15 4.80 -0.22
N LEU A 404 28.14 3.96 -0.48
CA LEU A 404 26.82 4.37 -0.97
C LEU A 404 25.69 4.30 0.08
N VAL A 405 25.83 3.52 1.15
CA VAL A 405 24.76 3.28 2.13
C VAL A 405 25.26 3.66 3.52
N GLN A 406 25.09 4.92 3.90
CA GLN A 406 25.24 5.34 5.30
C GLN A 406 24.02 4.90 6.13
N HIS A 407 23.82 3.58 6.27
CA HIS A 407 22.81 3.03 7.18
C HIS A 407 23.43 2.26 8.34
N PRO A 408 23.46 2.84 9.55
CA PRO A 408 23.87 2.10 10.74
C PRO A 408 22.95 0.89 11.04
N TYR A 409 21.70 0.88 10.53
CA TYR A 409 20.74 -0.19 10.80
C TYR A 409 20.92 -1.45 9.93
N GLN A 410 21.17 -1.33 8.62
CA GLN A 410 21.31 -2.52 7.75
C GLN A 410 22.53 -3.39 8.10
N LEU A 411 23.47 -2.79 8.83
CA LEU A 411 24.68 -3.40 9.41
C LEU A 411 24.53 -3.69 10.91
N SER A 412 23.36 -3.46 11.50
CA SER A 412 23.11 -3.68 12.93
C SER A 412 22.83 -5.15 13.24
N GLU A 413 23.13 -5.56 14.47
CA GLU A 413 22.78 -6.88 15.00
C GLU A 413 21.26 -7.12 14.96
N MET A 414 20.46 -6.07 15.13
CA MET A 414 19.00 -6.15 15.03
C MET A 414 18.52 -6.56 13.63
N ALA A 415 19.08 -5.96 12.58
CA ALA A 415 18.74 -6.33 11.20
C ALA A 415 19.19 -7.77 10.87
N SER A 416 20.33 -8.20 11.42
CA SER A 416 20.78 -9.60 11.28
C SER A 416 19.80 -10.56 11.97
N ALA A 417 19.39 -10.26 13.20
CA ALA A 417 18.43 -11.08 13.94
C ALA A 417 17.05 -11.14 13.26
N GLU A 418 16.57 -10.02 12.70
CA GLU A 418 15.35 -9.94 11.91
C GLU A 418 15.41 -10.90 10.70
N ARG A 419 16.49 -10.83 9.92
CA ARG A 419 16.70 -11.69 8.75
C ARG A 419 16.78 -13.16 9.12
N GLN A 420 17.51 -13.49 10.18
CA GLN A 420 17.62 -14.87 10.68
C GLN A 420 16.27 -15.42 11.13
N ARG A 421 15.47 -14.62 11.85
CA ARG A 421 14.14 -15.01 12.32
C ARG A 421 13.20 -15.29 11.15
N MET A 422 13.15 -14.41 10.14
CA MET A 422 12.32 -14.60 8.96
C MET A 422 12.75 -15.84 8.15
N LYS A 423 14.05 -16.04 7.98
CA LYS A 423 14.61 -17.23 7.33
C LYS A 423 14.23 -18.51 8.08
N ALA A 424 14.37 -18.54 9.40
CA ALA A 424 13.98 -19.68 10.23
C ALA A 424 12.47 -19.95 10.12
N ALA A 425 11.62 -18.91 10.15
CA ALA A 425 10.18 -19.05 9.99
C ALA A 425 9.80 -19.64 8.62
N GLY A 426 10.42 -19.17 7.54
CA GLY A 426 10.20 -19.72 6.19
C GLY A 426 10.61 -21.19 6.10
N ARG A 427 11.80 -21.53 6.63
CA ARG A 427 12.30 -22.92 6.66
C ARG A 427 11.40 -23.87 7.45
N ALA A 428 10.81 -23.40 8.54
CA ALA A 428 9.88 -24.21 9.32
C ALA A 428 8.57 -24.53 8.58
N ARG A 429 8.22 -23.77 7.53
CA ARG A 429 6.92 -23.84 6.85
C ARG A 429 7.00 -24.33 5.40
N VAL A 430 8.19 -24.33 4.78
CA VAL A 430 8.34 -24.66 3.34
C VAL A 430 7.79 -26.04 3.00
N SER A 431 8.02 -27.06 3.82
CA SER A 431 7.52 -28.42 3.58
C SER A 431 6.00 -28.54 3.71
N LEU A 432 5.30 -27.58 4.33
CA LEU A 432 3.84 -27.55 4.38
C LEU A 432 3.27 -27.11 3.02
N LEU A 433 3.89 -26.11 2.39
CA LEU A 433 3.53 -25.64 1.05
C LEU A 433 4.01 -26.62 -0.04
N PHE A 434 5.20 -27.20 0.14
CA PHE A 434 5.86 -28.10 -0.80
C PHE A 434 6.14 -29.44 -0.13
N PRO A 435 5.17 -30.37 -0.05
CA PRO A 435 5.35 -31.62 0.66
C PRO A 435 6.30 -32.55 -0.09
N PRO A 436 7.16 -33.32 0.61
CA PRO A 436 7.92 -34.39 0.00
C PRO A 436 7.03 -35.62 -0.29
N PRO A 437 7.41 -36.48 -1.25
CA PRO A 437 6.84 -37.83 -1.34
C PRO A 437 7.04 -38.61 -0.03
N SER A 438 6.13 -39.53 0.31
CA SER A 438 6.18 -40.34 1.54
C SER A 438 7.58 -40.95 1.77
N ASP A 439 8.07 -40.89 3.02
CA ASP A 439 9.41 -41.32 3.49
C ASP A 439 10.61 -40.43 3.09
N TRP A 440 10.40 -39.37 2.31
CA TRP A 440 11.46 -38.42 1.94
C TRP A 440 11.41 -37.15 2.80
N GLY A 441 12.58 -36.54 3.00
CA GLY A 441 12.70 -35.17 3.50
C GLY A 441 13.09 -34.22 2.38
N ASN A 442 12.66 -32.97 2.46
CA ASN A 442 13.05 -31.90 1.54
C ASN A 442 13.51 -30.66 2.32
N HIS A 443 14.10 -29.69 1.61
CA HIS A 443 14.58 -28.42 2.17
C HIS A 443 15.45 -28.58 3.42
N ARG A 444 16.34 -29.58 3.42
CA ARG A 444 17.14 -29.96 4.60
C ARG A 444 18.09 -28.83 5.02
N ASP A 445 18.62 -28.12 4.04
CA ASP A 445 19.52 -26.99 4.20
C ASP A 445 19.28 -25.99 3.06
N GLU A 446 20.00 -24.88 3.09
CA GLU A 446 19.90 -23.77 2.16
C GLU A 446 20.33 -24.12 0.73
N HIS A 447 21.00 -25.27 0.56
CA HIS A 447 21.60 -25.70 -0.69
C HIS A 447 20.91 -26.95 -1.27
N THR A 448 20.03 -27.61 -0.49
CA THR A 448 19.43 -28.89 -0.84
C THR A 448 17.90 -28.83 -0.83
N ARG A 449 17.30 -28.72 -2.02
CA ARG A 449 15.82 -28.75 -2.18
C ARG A 449 15.23 -30.10 -1.83
N GLY A 450 15.81 -31.20 -2.32
CA GLY A 450 15.21 -32.54 -2.22
C GLY A 450 13.97 -32.71 -3.11
N HIS A 451 13.23 -33.81 -2.92
CA HIS A 451 12.02 -34.12 -3.70
C HIS A 451 10.81 -33.36 -3.20
N VAL A 452 10.01 -32.82 -4.13
CA VAL A 452 8.75 -32.12 -3.86
C VAL A 452 7.65 -32.76 -4.71
N ALA A 453 6.49 -32.99 -4.10
CA ALA A 453 5.32 -33.58 -4.74
C ALA A 453 4.07 -32.71 -4.48
N GLU A 454 3.99 -31.59 -5.21
CA GLU A 454 2.93 -30.58 -5.08
C GLU A 454 1.50 -31.12 -5.25
N HIS A 455 1.34 -32.22 -5.99
CA HIS A 455 0.05 -32.88 -6.20
C HIS A 455 -0.52 -33.50 -4.91
N LEU A 456 0.31 -33.80 -3.91
CA LEU A 456 -0.13 -34.44 -2.66
C LEU A 456 -1.02 -33.53 -1.82
N ASN A 457 -0.79 -32.22 -1.85
CA ASN A 457 -1.59 -31.23 -1.12
C ASN A 457 -2.33 -30.25 -2.03
N ALA A 458 -2.37 -30.46 -3.36
CA ALA A 458 -2.92 -29.48 -4.32
C ALA A 458 -4.36 -29.05 -4.03
N ALA A 459 -5.20 -29.97 -3.53
CA ALA A 459 -6.59 -29.68 -3.15
C ALA A 459 -6.76 -29.36 -1.65
N GLN A 460 -5.68 -29.40 -0.86
CA GLN A 460 -5.68 -29.08 0.56
C GLN A 460 -5.42 -27.57 0.76
N PRO A 461 -5.77 -27.01 1.93
CA PRO A 461 -5.58 -25.58 2.21
C PRO A 461 -4.14 -25.09 1.93
N GLU A 462 -3.11 -25.86 2.27
CA GLU A 462 -1.71 -25.49 2.03
C GLU A 462 -1.36 -25.43 0.54
N GLY A 463 -1.93 -26.32 -0.29
CA GLY A 463 -1.76 -26.27 -1.75
C GLY A 463 -2.55 -25.13 -2.39
N LEU A 464 -3.72 -24.80 -1.86
CA LEU A 464 -4.49 -23.62 -2.28
C LEU A 464 -3.80 -22.31 -1.88
N LEU A 465 -3.15 -22.26 -0.71
CA LEU A 465 -2.29 -21.14 -0.31
C LEU A 465 -1.07 -21.02 -1.23
N ARG A 466 -0.40 -22.14 -1.57
CA ARG A 466 0.67 -22.13 -2.58
C ARG A 466 0.15 -21.56 -3.91
N ALA A 467 -1.02 -21.98 -4.36
CA ALA A 467 -1.63 -21.47 -5.59
C ALA A 467 -2.02 -19.98 -5.51
N LEU A 468 -2.40 -19.47 -4.33
CA LEU A 468 -2.59 -18.03 -4.11
C LEU A 468 -1.28 -17.25 -4.34
N PHE A 469 -0.16 -17.75 -3.81
CA PHE A 469 1.14 -17.11 -4.02
C PHE A 469 1.63 -17.24 -5.48
N ASP A 470 1.41 -18.40 -6.10
CA ASP A 470 1.78 -18.62 -7.50
C ASP A 470 0.97 -17.71 -8.44
N ASP A 471 -0.35 -17.60 -8.26
CA ASP A 471 -1.22 -17.03 -9.30
C ASP A 471 -1.89 -15.70 -8.92
N GLN A 472 -1.82 -15.22 -7.67
CA GLN A 472 -2.53 -14.01 -7.24
C GLN A 472 -1.65 -12.96 -6.56
N VAL A 473 -0.68 -13.39 -5.76
CA VAL A 473 0.20 -12.45 -5.05
C VAL A 473 1.31 -11.98 -5.99
N HIS A 474 1.38 -10.67 -6.21
CA HIS A 474 2.44 -10.05 -6.99
C HIS A 474 3.72 -9.91 -6.15
N ASP A 475 4.86 -9.76 -6.82
CA ASP A 475 6.12 -9.39 -6.19
C ASP A 475 6.46 -7.94 -6.53
N SER A 476 6.10 -7.05 -5.61
CA SER A 476 6.33 -5.62 -5.79
C SER A 476 7.82 -5.24 -5.78
N ARG A 477 8.71 -6.08 -5.23
CA ARG A 477 10.16 -5.88 -5.27
C ARG A 477 10.77 -6.29 -6.61
N ALA A 478 10.16 -7.25 -7.32
CA ALA A 478 10.58 -7.63 -8.66
C ALA A 478 10.38 -6.48 -9.67
N TRP A 479 9.38 -5.63 -9.46
CA TRP A 479 9.00 -4.53 -10.35
C TRP A 479 9.65 -3.17 -10.00
N PHE A 480 9.75 -2.82 -8.72
CA PHE A 480 9.92 -1.42 -8.33
C PHE A 480 11.25 -0.77 -8.75
N LEU A 481 11.15 0.43 -9.35
CA LEU A 481 12.25 1.29 -9.80
C LEU A 481 13.22 0.67 -10.81
N TYR A 482 12.81 -0.34 -11.59
CA TYR A 482 13.70 -1.01 -12.53
C TYR A 482 14.53 -0.05 -13.43
N ASN A 483 13.93 1.05 -13.91
CA ASN A 483 14.62 2.07 -14.73
C ASN A 483 15.63 2.94 -13.95
N LEU A 484 15.53 3.01 -12.62
CA LEU A 484 16.46 3.68 -11.71
C LEU A 484 17.26 2.67 -10.87
N GLY A 485 17.24 1.37 -11.19
CA GLY A 485 17.87 0.31 -10.40
C GLY A 485 17.04 -0.23 -9.23
N ARG A 486 17.48 -1.36 -8.66
CA ARG A 486 16.85 -2.00 -7.49
C ARG A 486 16.92 -1.10 -6.27
N GLU A 487 15.84 -1.03 -5.48
CA GLU A 487 15.78 -0.25 -4.22
C GLU A 487 17.06 -0.44 -3.35
N PRO A 488 17.91 0.59 -3.20
CA PRO A 488 19.16 0.47 -2.47
C PRO A 488 18.94 0.05 -1.02
N GLY A 489 19.67 -0.98 -0.57
CA GLY A 489 19.56 -1.52 0.79
C GLY A 489 18.25 -2.30 1.06
N GLY A 490 17.34 -2.40 0.09
CA GLY A 490 16.15 -3.25 0.17
C GLY A 490 16.54 -4.74 0.17
N HIS A 491 15.81 -5.56 0.93
CA HIS A 491 16.12 -6.99 1.03
C HIS A 491 14.85 -7.81 1.33
N TYR A 492 14.71 -9.01 0.75
CA TYR A 492 13.57 -9.90 0.97
C TYR A 492 13.46 -10.45 2.39
N PHE A 493 14.52 -10.34 3.18
CA PHE A 493 14.52 -10.71 4.61
C PHE A 493 14.42 -9.51 5.55
N ASN A 494 14.09 -8.32 5.02
CA ASN A 494 13.73 -7.17 5.85
C ASN A 494 12.22 -7.17 6.05
N GLU A 495 11.78 -6.85 7.25
CA GLU A 495 10.39 -6.60 7.57
C GLU A 495 9.97 -5.19 7.13
N ARG A 496 8.68 -5.05 6.81
CA ARG A 496 8.09 -3.77 6.43
C ARG A 496 8.22 -2.75 7.56
N MET A 497 8.61 -1.53 7.20
CA MET A 497 8.50 -0.39 8.12
C MET A 497 7.02 -0.07 8.38
N VAL A 498 6.70 0.16 9.64
CA VAL A 498 5.35 0.52 10.10
C VAL A 498 5.47 1.70 11.05
N PHE A 499 4.66 2.72 10.84
CA PHE A 499 4.57 3.91 11.68
C PHE A 499 3.26 3.94 12.45
N PHE A 500 3.33 4.47 13.67
CA PHE A 500 2.22 4.61 14.61
C PHE A 500 2.15 6.07 15.06
N GLY A 501 1.61 6.94 14.21
CA GLY A 501 1.80 8.39 14.35
C GLY A 501 3.26 8.75 14.06
N ASP A 502 3.91 9.54 14.93
CA ASP A 502 5.30 9.97 14.72
C ASP A 502 6.34 8.94 15.16
N LEU A 503 5.92 7.77 15.67
CA LEU A 503 6.82 6.71 16.13
C LEU A 503 6.90 5.58 15.09
N GLY A 504 8.11 5.21 14.70
CA GLY A 504 8.34 3.99 13.93
C GLY A 504 8.23 2.75 14.83
N ARG A 505 7.86 1.61 14.26
CA ARG A 505 7.87 0.31 14.95
C ARG A 505 9.23 0.00 15.58
N ARG A 506 10.33 0.47 14.97
CA ARG A 506 11.70 0.28 15.43
C ARG A 506 12.01 1.14 16.66
N ASP A 507 11.37 2.30 16.80
CA ASP A 507 11.45 3.15 17.99
C ASP A 507 10.63 2.57 19.14
N LEU A 508 9.54 1.87 18.82
CA LEU A 508 8.73 1.11 19.79
C LEU A 508 9.36 -0.23 20.20
N ALA A 509 10.34 -0.74 19.43
CA ALA A 509 11.00 -2.03 19.63
C ALA A 509 12.22 -1.98 20.58
N LEU A 510 12.34 -0.98 21.45
CA LEU A 510 13.31 -0.98 22.55
C LEU A 510 12.88 -1.99 23.65
N TYR A 511 12.86 -3.29 23.33
CA TYR A 511 12.60 -4.36 24.30
C TYR A 511 13.47 -5.60 24.01
N GLY A 512 14.19 -6.03 25.05
CA GLY A 512 15.40 -6.86 25.01
C GLY A 512 15.27 -8.32 24.52
N GLU A 513 16.44 -8.95 24.43
CA GLU A 513 16.78 -10.21 23.73
C GLU A 513 16.00 -11.50 24.09
N GLU A 514 14.94 -11.46 24.90
CA GLU A 514 14.31 -12.71 25.41
C GLU A 514 12.84 -12.92 25.02
N GLY A 515 12.29 -12.19 24.04
CA GLY A 515 10.95 -12.51 23.52
C GLY A 515 9.82 -12.39 24.56
N ALA A 516 10.03 -11.64 25.63
CA ALA A 516 8.97 -11.29 26.57
C ALA A 516 8.15 -10.12 25.99
N VAL A 517 6.94 -10.44 25.54
CA VAL A 517 5.89 -9.45 25.25
C VAL A 517 5.71 -8.58 26.50
N GLN A 518 6.17 -7.32 26.48
CA GLN A 518 5.58 -6.33 27.38
C GLN A 518 4.21 -5.99 26.81
N LEU A 519 3.22 -6.81 27.20
CA LEU A 519 1.82 -6.46 27.14
C LEU A 519 1.68 -5.07 27.75
N ALA A 520 0.85 -4.24 27.11
CA ALA A 520 0.38 -2.97 27.62
C ALA A 520 -0.06 -3.11 29.09
N GLY A 521 0.87 -2.83 30.01
CA GLY A 521 0.70 -2.95 31.43
C GLY A 521 0.97 -1.59 32.03
N GLY A 522 -0.10 -0.93 32.49
CA GLY A 522 -0.11 0.44 32.99
C GLY A 522 1.05 0.81 33.92
N LYS A 523 2.13 1.31 33.33
CA LYS A 523 3.14 2.12 33.99
C LYS A 523 3.32 3.37 33.17
N THR A 524 2.96 4.48 33.80
CA THR A 524 3.28 5.83 33.33
C THR A 524 4.73 5.88 32.90
N VAL A 525 4.97 6.22 31.63
CA VAL A 525 6.28 6.65 31.14
C VAL A 525 6.78 7.75 32.09
N PRO A 526 8.03 7.70 32.61
CA PRO A 526 8.56 8.80 33.38
C PRO A 526 8.44 10.04 32.52
N ALA A 527 7.95 11.15 33.07
CA ALA A 527 7.92 12.42 32.36
C ALA A 527 9.35 12.77 31.94
N SER A 528 9.74 12.39 30.72
CA SER A 528 10.98 12.86 30.13
C SER A 528 10.80 14.35 29.92
N GLU A 529 11.60 15.13 30.62
CA GLU A 529 11.69 16.57 30.43
C GLU A 529 11.70 16.89 28.94
N SER A 530 10.88 17.88 28.58
CA SER A 530 10.67 18.37 27.23
C SER A 530 11.98 18.88 26.62
N VAL A 531 12.78 18.00 26.04
CA VAL A 531 13.75 18.38 25.03
C VAL A 531 12.98 18.46 23.72
N ARG A 532 12.40 19.64 23.47
CA ARG A 532 11.95 20.05 22.13
C ARG A 532 13.18 20.14 21.22
N SER A 533 13.65 19.02 20.70
CA SER A 533 14.39 19.00 19.44
C SER A 533 13.45 18.41 18.38
N THR A 534 12.59 19.25 17.83
CA THR A 534 12.00 19.00 16.51
C THR A 534 13.14 18.64 15.56
N PRO A 535 13.17 17.44 14.96
CA PRO A 535 14.08 17.20 13.84
C PRO A 535 13.77 18.24 12.75
N PRO A 536 14.80 18.78 12.06
CA PRO A 536 14.60 19.84 11.09
C PRO A 536 13.71 19.34 9.94
N VAL A 537 12.59 20.02 9.71
CA VAL A 537 11.73 19.83 8.53
C VAL A 537 12.57 20.08 7.28
N MET A 538 12.53 19.15 6.32
CA MET A 538 13.23 19.30 5.03
C MET A 538 12.60 20.45 4.23
N ASP A 539 13.37 21.50 3.95
CA ASP A 539 12.94 22.56 3.03
C ASP A 539 13.14 22.15 1.56
N ALA A 540 12.52 22.87 0.62
CA ALA A 540 12.58 22.56 -0.81
C ALA A 540 14.02 22.54 -1.37
N GLU A 541 14.93 23.29 -0.74
CA GLU A 541 16.34 23.36 -1.13
C GLU A 541 17.09 22.10 -0.68
N ARG A 542 16.84 21.64 0.55
CA ARG A 542 17.27 20.36 1.11
C ARG A 542 16.65 19.17 0.38
N LEU A 543 15.39 19.28 -0.06
CA LEU A 543 14.70 18.24 -0.83
C LEU A 543 15.27 18.11 -2.25
N ALA A 544 15.62 19.25 -2.87
CA ALA A 544 16.39 19.26 -4.11
C ALA A 544 17.85 18.83 -3.91
N GLU A 545 18.43 19.06 -2.73
CA GLU A 545 19.73 18.52 -2.32
C GLU A 545 19.68 17.01 -2.10
N VAL A 546 18.60 16.49 -1.53
CA VAL A 546 18.35 15.06 -1.33
C VAL A 546 18.06 14.39 -2.67
N HIS A 547 17.26 15.00 -3.56
CA HIS A 547 17.10 14.50 -4.93
C HIS A 547 18.44 14.51 -5.67
N ARG A 548 19.21 15.60 -5.61
CA ARG A 548 20.57 15.63 -6.18
C ARG A 548 21.53 14.63 -5.54
N ALA A 549 21.38 14.35 -4.24
CA ALA A 549 22.19 13.36 -3.55
C ALA A 549 21.77 11.93 -3.92
N ILE A 550 20.48 11.69 -4.13
CA ILE A 550 19.93 10.44 -4.66
C ILE A 550 20.41 10.24 -6.10
N ASP A 551 20.28 11.27 -6.96
CA ASP A 551 20.79 11.28 -8.32
C ASP A 551 22.30 11.04 -8.33
N ALA A 552 23.07 11.68 -7.42
CA ALA A 552 24.50 11.44 -7.29
C ALA A 552 24.87 10.05 -6.73
N ILE A 553 24.03 9.45 -5.88
CA ILE A 553 24.17 8.06 -5.41
C ILE A 553 23.96 7.10 -6.59
N TRP A 554 22.98 7.38 -7.45
CA TRP A 554 22.73 6.60 -8.66
C TRP A 554 23.81 6.81 -9.72
N ASP A 555 24.22 8.04 -10.00
CA ASP A 555 25.32 8.37 -10.90
C ASP A 555 26.64 7.72 -10.45
N ALA A 556 26.89 7.64 -9.12
CA ALA A 556 28.05 6.96 -8.56
C ALA A 556 27.93 5.43 -8.54
N TYR A 557 26.70 4.89 -8.50
CA TYR A 557 26.42 3.46 -8.67
C TYR A 557 26.65 3.04 -10.12
N ASP A 558 26.14 3.81 -11.08
CA ASP A 558 26.30 3.57 -12.51
C ASP A 558 27.74 3.78 -12.99
N ALA A 559 28.47 4.74 -12.42
CA ALA A 559 29.90 4.93 -12.69
C ALA A 559 30.81 3.78 -12.21
N ASN A 560 30.31 2.90 -11.33
CA ASN A 560 31.04 1.73 -10.82
C ASN A 560 30.53 0.39 -11.40
N GLY A 561 29.45 0.41 -12.19
CA GLY A 561 29.03 -0.70 -13.05
C GLY A 561 29.90 -0.73 -14.29
N GLY A 562 30.80 -1.72 -14.36
CA GLY A 562 31.87 -1.78 -15.36
C GLY A 562 31.42 -1.62 -16.82
N GLU A 563 32.27 -0.89 -17.56
CA GLU A 563 32.41 -0.86 -19.01
C GLU A 563 31.73 -2.02 -19.74
N VAL A 564 30.57 -1.76 -20.34
CA VAL A 564 30.23 -2.42 -21.60
C VAL A 564 30.85 -1.55 -22.68
N ASN A 565 31.97 -2.03 -23.23
CA ASN A 565 32.69 -1.37 -24.32
C ASN A 565 31.76 -1.10 -25.49
N ASP A 566 31.41 0.18 -25.69
CA ASP A 566 30.98 0.71 -26.97
C ASP A 566 32.14 0.62 -27.97
N ALA A 567 32.13 -0.42 -28.79
CA ALA A 567 32.95 -0.48 -29.99
C ALA A 567 32.13 -0.95 -31.20
N LEU A 568 31.68 0.04 -31.98
CA LEU A 568 31.43 0.01 -33.44
C LEU A 568 30.29 -0.93 -33.88
N VAL A 569 29.16 -0.45 -34.42
CA VAL A 569 28.95 0.46 -35.57
C VAL A 569 27.57 1.11 -35.48
#